data_AF-A0A554GNZ5-F1
#
_entry.id   AF-A0A554GNZ5-F1
#
_cell.length_a   1.000
_cell.length_b   1.000
_cell.length_c   1.000
_cell.angle_alpha   90.00
_cell.angle_beta   90.00
_cell.angle_gamma   90.00
#
_symmetry.space_group_name_H-M   'P 1'
#
loop_
_entity.id
_entity.type
_entity.pdbx_description
1 polymer ?
#
loop_
_entity_poly.entity_id
_entity_poly.type
_entity_poly.pdbx_seq_one_letter_code
_entity_poly.pdbx_strand_id
1 'polypeptide(L)'
;MTLKEEFKTLREELSKKPDSKIVPTFIITGLEKLGYRTDDLEAPKPDGTVKIRGNEYSVFGEQGNFNKLFGAHQEVASILKSKSKLGEISYAWLYGLPATDDHELLAKQIFREKGIEMSFRDLKNDFKEGGNLIENLEGDNKKIAKQIFENPHDSFRIAVKGSYEINDSMFSGNIINAIDQENKPKRKVKP
;
A
#
# COMPACT_ATOMS: atom_id res chain seq x y z
N MET A 1 4.54 -4.01 24.73
CA MET A 1 5.71 -3.44 24.04
C MET A 1 5.40 -1.96 23.78
N THR A 2 6.34 -1.06 24.03
CA THR A 2 6.18 0.37 23.64
C THR A 2 6.38 0.54 22.15
N LEU A 3 5.92 1.65 21.58
CA LEU A 3 6.12 1.93 20.15
C LEU A 3 7.62 1.93 19.79
N LYS A 4 8.46 2.46 20.68
CA LYS A 4 9.92 2.44 20.53
C LYS A 4 10.52 1.04 20.52
N GLU A 5 10.06 0.15 21.38
CA GLU A 5 10.53 -1.24 21.42
C GLU A 5 10.16 -1.98 20.13
N GLU A 6 8.97 -1.70 19.58
CA GLU A 6 8.56 -2.23 18.27
C GLU A 6 9.44 -1.67 17.14
N PHE A 7 9.74 -0.36 17.13
CA PHE A 7 10.68 0.24 16.16
C PHE A 7 12.09 -0.36 16.25
N LYS A 8 12.59 -0.58 17.46
CA LYS A 8 13.90 -1.21 17.68
C LYS A 8 13.91 -2.64 17.12
N THR A 9 12.90 -3.43 17.47
CA THR A 9 12.75 -4.81 16.96
C THR A 9 12.67 -4.82 15.43
N LEU A 10 11.86 -3.94 14.86
CA LEU A 10 11.70 -3.80 13.41
C LEU A 10 13.04 -3.48 12.75
N ARG A 11 13.79 -2.51 13.27
CA ARG A 11 15.09 -2.14 12.70
C ARG A 11 16.11 -3.28 12.78
N GLU A 12 16.18 -3.96 13.91
CA GLU A 12 17.08 -5.09 14.14
C GLU A 12 16.82 -6.23 13.15
N GLU A 13 15.55 -6.63 12.96
CA GLU A 13 15.21 -7.69 12.01
C GLU A 13 15.40 -7.25 10.55
N LEU A 14 15.03 -6.02 10.21
CA LEU A 14 15.29 -5.46 8.89
C LEU A 14 16.79 -5.46 8.58
N SER A 15 17.67 -5.15 9.54
CA SER A 15 19.12 -5.13 9.31
C SER A 15 19.72 -6.49 8.88
N LYS A 16 19.04 -7.60 9.19
CA LYS A 16 19.48 -8.96 8.85
C LYS A 16 19.13 -9.37 7.42
N LYS A 17 18.24 -8.65 6.74
CA LYS A 17 17.82 -8.99 5.37
C LYS A 17 18.81 -8.39 4.35
N PRO A 18 19.29 -9.17 3.37
CA PRO A 18 20.31 -8.74 2.40
C PRO A 18 19.79 -7.84 1.28
N ASP A 19 18.48 -7.86 1.00
CA ASP A 19 17.87 -7.12 -0.12
C ASP A 19 17.27 -5.77 0.30
N SER A 20 16.92 -4.92 -0.69
CA SER A 20 16.18 -3.67 -0.45
C SER A 20 14.85 -3.96 0.26
N LYS A 21 14.60 -3.22 1.36
CA LYS A 21 13.45 -3.46 2.25
C LYS A 21 12.40 -2.39 2.01
N ILE A 22 11.28 -2.83 1.47
CA ILE A 22 10.13 -1.96 1.25
C ILE A 22 9.30 -1.91 2.54
N VAL A 23 9.17 -0.73 3.13
CA VAL A 23 8.37 -0.51 4.36
C VAL A 23 7.54 0.77 4.25
N PRO A 24 6.41 0.90 4.97
CA PRO A 24 5.59 2.10 4.90
C PRO A 24 6.36 3.39 5.26
N THR A 25 6.02 4.51 4.64
CA THR A 25 6.70 5.82 4.81
C THR A 25 6.79 6.27 6.27
N PHE A 26 5.73 6.05 7.06
CA PHE A 26 5.73 6.42 8.47
C PHE A 26 6.70 5.57 9.31
N ILE A 27 7.08 4.37 8.87
CA ILE A 27 8.11 3.56 9.53
C ILE A 27 9.48 4.21 9.34
N ILE A 28 9.82 4.61 8.11
CA ILE A 28 11.08 5.30 7.79
C ILE A 28 11.19 6.57 8.64
N THR A 29 10.14 7.39 8.61
CA THR A 29 10.07 8.64 9.38
C THR A 29 10.23 8.40 10.88
N GLY A 30 9.57 7.37 11.42
CA GLY A 30 9.68 7.01 12.84
C GLY A 30 11.07 6.52 13.25
N LEU A 31 11.73 5.74 12.38
CA LEU A 31 13.10 5.26 12.59
C LEU A 31 14.10 6.42 12.58
N GLU A 32 13.97 7.37 11.64
CA GLU A 32 14.79 8.58 11.57
C GLU A 32 14.61 9.44 12.83
N LYS A 33 13.36 9.64 13.28
CA LYS A 33 13.04 10.36 14.51
C LYS A 33 13.71 9.73 15.74
N LEU A 34 13.90 8.41 15.75
CA LEU A 34 14.58 7.67 16.81
C LEU A 34 16.11 7.58 16.62
N GLY A 35 16.65 8.15 15.55
CA GLY A 35 18.09 8.21 15.27
C GLY A 35 18.67 6.98 14.56
N TYR A 36 17.83 6.12 13.97
CA TYR A 36 18.28 4.97 13.19
C TYR A 36 18.60 5.37 11.74
N ARG A 37 19.58 4.67 11.14
CA ARG A 37 19.86 4.74 9.71
C ARG A 37 18.79 4.02 8.89
N THR A 38 18.36 4.67 7.81
CA THR A 38 17.27 4.26 6.91
C THR A 38 17.67 4.26 5.44
N ASP A 39 18.95 4.43 5.11
CA ASP A 39 19.46 4.47 3.74
C ASP A 39 19.29 3.15 2.98
N ASP A 40 19.04 2.05 3.69
CA ASP A 40 18.72 0.72 3.15
C ASP A 40 17.21 0.44 3.00
N LEU A 41 16.35 1.43 3.30
CA LEU A 41 14.90 1.29 3.28
C LEU A 41 14.28 2.11 2.15
N GLU A 42 13.25 1.57 1.51
CA GLU A 42 12.50 2.24 0.46
C GLU A 42 11.01 2.30 0.82
N ALA A 43 10.35 3.42 0.50
CA ALA A 43 8.90 3.52 0.60
C ALA A 43 8.25 2.82 -0.60
N PRO A 44 7.19 2.01 -0.40
CA PRO A 44 6.48 1.37 -1.49
C PRO A 44 5.86 2.44 -2.38
N LYS A 45 6.20 2.43 -3.66
CA LYS A 45 5.48 3.25 -4.63
C LYS A 45 4.18 2.53 -5.03
N PRO A 46 3.10 3.28 -5.23
CA PRO A 46 1.94 2.77 -5.91
C PRO A 46 2.32 2.18 -7.28
N ASP A 47 1.84 0.97 -7.56
CA ASP A 47 2.08 0.22 -8.79
C ASP A 47 0.80 0.19 -9.64
N GLY A 48 0.95 0.11 -10.96
CA GLY A 48 -0.15 0.25 -11.92
C GLY A 48 -0.42 1.72 -12.26
N THR A 49 -0.61 2.01 -13.54
CA THR A 49 -1.06 3.32 -14.02
C THR A 49 -2.43 3.12 -14.63
N VAL A 50 -3.43 3.75 -14.03
CA VAL A 50 -4.74 3.93 -14.64
C VAL A 50 -5.09 5.40 -14.49
N LYS A 51 -5.13 6.15 -15.59
CA LYS A 51 -5.57 7.55 -15.55
C LYS A 51 -7.10 7.58 -15.55
N ILE A 52 -7.70 7.84 -14.39
CA ILE A 52 -9.15 8.01 -14.25
C ILE A 52 -9.46 9.51 -14.18
N ARG A 53 -10.23 10.06 -15.12
CA ARG A 53 -10.68 11.48 -15.05
C ARG A 53 -9.54 12.52 -14.88
N GLY A 54 -8.34 12.27 -15.40
CA GLY A 54 -7.24 13.26 -15.44
C GLY A 54 -6.33 13.30 -14.20
N ASN A 55 -6.61 12.53 -13.14
CA ASN A 55 -5.63 12.27 -12.07
C ASN A 55 -4.91 10.94 -12.34
N GLU A 56 -3.69 10.76 -11.84
CA GLU A 56 -2.95 9.50 -11.91
C GLU A 56 -3.42 8.59 -10.77
N TYR A 57 -3.95 7.41 -11.12
CA TYR A 57 -4.40 6.40 -10.17
C TYR A 57 -3.45 5.23 -10.27
N SER A 58 -2.95 4.80 -9.13
CA SER A 58 -2.44 3.46 -8.98
C SER A 58 -3.52 2.65 -8.29
N VAL A 59 -4.04 1.69 -9.04
CA VAL A 59 -5.15 0.83 -8.65
C VAL A 59 -4.54 -0.46 -8.14
N PHE A 60 -5.01 -0.96 -7.00
CA PHE A 60 -4.54 -2.22 -6.46
C PHE A 60 -5.69 -3.13 -6.08
N GLY A 61 -5.51 -4.43 -6.26
CA GLY A 61 -6.38 -5.43 -5.66
C GLY A 61 -6.17 -5.46 -4.15
N GLU A 62 -7.25 -5.46 -3.38
CA GLU A 62 -7.25 -5.48 -1.90
C GLU A 62 -6.70 -6.80 -1.33
N GLN A 63 -6.67 -7.88 -2.13
CA GLN A 63 -6.31 -9.24 -1.70
C GLN A 63 -5.12 -9.87 -2.47
N GLY A 64 -4.44 -9.11 -3.33
CA GLY A 64 -3.37 -9.64 -4.17
C GLY A 64 -1.96 -9.53 -3.54
N ASN A 65 -1.22 -10.64 -3.49
CA ASN A 65 0.21 -10.69 -3.12
C ASN A 65 1.16 -9.95 -4.09
N PHE A 66 0.62 -9.20 -5.06
CA PHE A 66 1.40 -8.47 -6.05
C PHE A 66 1.44 -6.95 -5.80
N ASN A 67 0.78 -6.44 -4.76
CA ASN A 67 0.77 -5.01 -4.42
C ASN A 67 1.92 -4.68 -3.44
N LYS A 68 2.84 -3.79 -3.82
CA LYS A 68 3.94 -3.34 -2.95
C LYS A 68 3.50 -2.67 -1.66
N LEU A 69 2.37 -1.92 -1.63
CA LEU A 69 1.84 -1.34 -0.39
C LEU A 69 1.40 -2.42 0.60
N PHE A 70 0.69 -3.44 0.11
CA PHE A 70 0.27 -4.57 0.93
C PHE A 70 1.47 -5.41 1.37
N GLY A 71 2.43 -5.64 0.47
CA GLY A 71 3.71 -6.29 0.79
C GLY A 71 4.48 -5.57 1.89
N ALA A 72 4.52 -4.24 1.86
CA ALA A 72 5.15 -3.43 2.92
C ALA A 72 4.45 -3.60 4.28
N HIS A 73 3.11 -3.69 4.29
CA HIS A 73 2.37 -4.02 5.51
C HIS A 73 2.67 -5.45 5.99
N GLN A 74 2.62 -6.45 5.10
CA GLN A 74 2.92 -7.85 5.42
C GLN A 74 4.32 -8.01 6.00
N GLU A 75 5.30 -7.29 5.46
CA GLU A 75 6.67 -7.25 5.94
C GLU A 75 6.71 -6.81 7.43
N VAL A 76 6.07 -5.68 7.76
CA VAL A 76 5.96 -5.19 9.14
C VAL A 76 5.24 -6.20 10.05
N ALA A 77 4.11 -6.73 9.58
CA ALA A 77 3.30 -7.69 10.33
C ALA A 77 4.04 -9.01 10.58
N SER A 78 4.88 -9.45 9.63
CA SER A 78 5.68 -10.68 9.76
C SER A 78 6.78 -10.55 10.82
N ILE A 79 7.44 -9.38 10.88
CA ILE A 79 8.54 -9.11 11.81
C ILE A 79 8.00 -8.93 13.23
N LEU A 80 6.99 -8.09 13.39
CA LEU A 80 6.49 -7.72 14.72
C LEU A 80 5.43 -8.68 15.26
N LYS A 81 4.97 -9.62 14.42
CA LYS A 81 3.87 -10.57 14.67
C LYS A 81 2.51 -9.87 14.83
N SER A 82 1.44 -10.67 14.75
CA SER A 82 0.08 -10.17 14.96
C SER A 82 -0.09 -9.64 16.39
N LYS A 83 -0.72 -8.46 16.53
CA LYS A 83 -0.93 -7.67 17.77
C LYS A 83 0.15 -6.63 18.14
N SER A 84 1.06 -6.27 17.22
CA SER A 84 1.91 -5.10 17.39
C SER A 84 1.18 -3.80 17.01
N LYS A 85 1.47 -2.72 17.72
CA LYS A 85 0.87 -1.40 17.45
C LYS A 85 1.30 -0.86 16.09
N LEU A 86 2.57 -1.01 15.71
CA LEU A 86 3.07 -0.69 14.37
C LEU A 86 2.44 -1.58 13.29
N GLY A 87 2.15 -2.85 13.61
CA GLY A 87 1.39 -3.74 12.72
C GLY A 87 -0.03 -3.21 12.47
N GLU A 88 -0.74 -2.80 13.52
CA GLU A 88 -2.07 -2.20 13.41
C GLU A 88 -2.04 -0.86 12.63
N ILE A 89 -1.06 -0.01 12.90
CA ILE A 89 -0.90 1.28 12.20
C ILE A 89 -0.58 1.05 10.71
N SER A 90 0.29 0.08 10.38
CA SER A 90 0.60 -0.25 8.98
C SER A 90 -0.59 -0.79 8.22
N TYR A 91 -1.46 -1.55 8.89
CA TYR A 91 -2.73 -1.95 8.31
C TYR A 91 -3.65 -0.75 8.09
N ALA A 92 -3.86 0.08 9.11
CA ALA A 92 -4.69 1.28 9.02
C ALA A 92 -4.21 2.27 7.93
N TRP A 93 -2.90 2.39 7.74
CA TRP A 93 -2.30 3.19 6.68
C TRP A 93 -2.76 2.74 5.29
N LEU A 94 -2.86 1.43 5.04
CA LEU A 94 -3.38 0.90 3.79
C LEU A 94 -4.89 1.17 3.61
N TYR A 95 -5.67 0.97 4.66
CA TYR A 95 -7.14 1.14 4.63
C TYR A 95 -7.59 2.60 4.60
N GLY A 96 -6.70 3.53 4.96
CA GLY A 96 -6.91 4.97 4.80
C GLY A 96 -6.99 5.42 3.34
N LEU A 97 -6.60 4.57 2.39
CA LEU A 97 -6.74 4.85 0.97
C LEU A 97 -8.19 4.66 0.47
N PRO A 98 -8.67 5.52 -0.45
CA PRO A 98 -9.95 5.35 -1.11
C PRO A 98 -10.11 3.96 -1.73
N ALA A 99 -11.34 3.44 -1.73
CA ALA A 99 -11.70 2.20 -2.41
C ALA A 99 -12.72 2.45 -3.52
N THR A 100 -12.77 1.57 -4.50
CA THR A 100 -13.79 1.51 -5.54
C THR A 100 -14.18 0.06 -5.82
N ASP A 101 -15.44 -0.14 -6.16
CA ASP A 101 -15.99 -1.37 -6.74
C ASP A 101 -16.41 -1.16 -8.21
N ASP A 102 -15.98 -0.05 -8.84
CA ASP A 102 -16.30 0.26 -10.23
C ASP A 102 -15.36 -0.49 -11.20
N HIS A 103 -15.56 -1.80 -11.24
CA HIS A 103 -14.83 -2.75 -12.10
C HIS A 103 -14.87 -2.33 -13.58
N GLU A 104 -16.00 -1.79 -14.03
CA GLU A 104 -16.19 -1.34 -15.40
C GLU A 104 -15.29 -0.14 -15.73
N LEU A 105 -15.27 0.87 -14.87
CA LEU A 105 -14.39 2.03 -15.04
C LEU A 105 -12.92 1.63 -15.04
N LEU A 106 -12.53 0.76 -14.11
CA LEU A 106 -11.14 0.29 -13.99
C LEU A 106 -10.69 -0.46 -15.25
N ALA A 107 -11.46 -1.46 -15.69
CA ALA A 107 -11.14 -2.24 -16.88
C ALA A 107 -11.04 -1.33 -18.12
N LYS A 108 -12.04 -0.48 -18.35
CA LYS A 108 -12.06 0.41 -19.53
C LYS A 108 -10.82 1.30 -19.59
N GLN A 109 -10.37 1.83 -18.47
CA GLN A 109 -9.22 2.73 -18.46
C GLN A 109 -7.89 1.97 -18.68
N ILE A 110 -7.73 0.78 -18.09
CA ILE A 110 -6.55 -0.08 -18.33
C ILE A 110 -6.39 -0.38 -19.83
N PHE A 111 -7.48 -0.76 -20.50
CA PHE A 111 -7.45 -1.07 -21.93
C PHE A 111 -7.33 0.17 -22.82
N ARG A 112 -7.96 1.29 -22.44
CA ARG A 112 -7.84 2.56 -23.16
C ARG A 112 -6.41 3.07 -23.19
N GLU A 113 -5.63 2.91 -22.11
CA GLU A 113 -4.20 3.27 -22.11
C GLU A 113 -3.37 2.49 -23.14
N LYS A 114 -3.87 1.34 -23.61
CA LYS A 114 -3.29 0.54 -24.68
C LYS A 114 -3.97 0.76 -26.03
N GLY A 115 -4.82 1.77 -26.16
CA GLY A 115 -5.54 2.10 -27.39
C GLY A 115 -6.72 1.16 -27.70
N ILE A 116 -7.16 0.36 -26.73
CA ILE A 116 -8.28 -0.58 -26.89
C ILE A 116 -9.55 0.07 -26.34
N GLU A 117 -10.44 0.50 -27.23
CA GLU A 117 -11.74 1.08 -26.87
C GLU A 117 -12.86 0.06 -27.08
N MET A 118 -13.20 -0.68 -26.03
CA MET A 118 -14.26 -1.69 -26.04
C MET A 118 -15.23 -1.49 -24.88
N SER A 119 -16.44 -2.03 -25.02
CA SER A 119 -17.38 -2.06 -23.91
C SER A 119 -16.90 -3.03 -22.82
N PHE A 120 -17.31 -2.81 -21.57
CA PHE A 120 -16.96 -3.74 -20.49
C PHE A 120 -17.51 -5.15 -20.73
N ARG A 121 -18.67 -5.24 -21.39
CA ARG A 121 -19.26 -6.52 -21.80
C ARG A 121 -18.34 -7.27 -22.77
N ASP A 122 -17.77 -6.58 -23.75
CA ASP A 122 -16.91 -7.22 -24.75
C ASP A 122 -15.57 -7.63 -24.15
N LEU A 123 -14.98 -6.79 -23.29
CA LEU A 123 -13.78 -7.15 -22.53
C LEU A 123 -14.02 -8.38 -21.63
N LYS A 124 -15.19 -8.46 -20.99
CA LYS A 124 -15.59 -9.62 -20.19
C LYS A 124 -15.80 -10.88 -21.04
N ASN A 125 -16.27 -10.73 -22.28
CA ASN A 125 -16.40 -11.86 -23.20
C ASN A 125 -15.02 -12.35 -23.67
N ASP A 126 -14.10 -11.43 -24.07
CA ASP A 126 -12.72 -11.79 -24.40
C ASP A 126 -12.07 -12.57 -23.25
N PHE A 127 -12.23 -12.10 -22.01
CA PHE A 127 -11.72 -12.79 -20.83
C PHE A 127 -12.24 -14.24 -20.72
N LYS A 128 -13.55 -14.45 -20.94
CA LYS A 128 -14.15 -15.79 -20.90
C LYS A 128 -13.72 -16.69 -22.06
N GLU A 129 -13.36 -16.10 -23.19
CA GLU A 129 -12.96 -16.80 -24.42
C GLU A 129 -11.44 -17.07 -24.49
N GLY A 130 -10.70 -16.79 -23.43
CA GLY A 130 -9.27 -17.07 -23.31
C GLY A 130 -8.40 -15.88 -22.97
N GLY A 131 -8.97 -14.66 -22.90
CA GLY A 131 -8.31 -13.47 -22.38
C GLY A 131 -7.17 -12.94 -23.24
N ASN A 132 -7.29 -13.02 -24.57
CA ASN A 132 -6.24 -12.59 -25.49
C ASN A 132 -5.84 -11.12 -25.28
N LEU A 133 -6.81 -10.24 -25.00
CA LEU A 133 -6.52 -8.82 -24.76
C LEU A 133 -5.79 -8.60 -23.43
N ILE A 134 -6.12 -9.36 -22.39
CA ILE A 134 -5.41 -9.31 -21.12
C ILE A 134 -3.98 -9.80 -21.28
N GLU A 135 -3.75 -10.82 -22.10
CA GLU A 135 -2.41 -11.36 -22.31
C GLU A 135 -1.46 -10.35 -22.97
N ASN A 136 -2.00 -9.39 -23.74
CA ASN A 136 -1.28 -8.25 -24.33
C ASN A 136 -1.00 -7.09 -23.35
N LEU A 137 -1.56 -7.12 -22.14
CA LEU A 137 -1.17 -6.19 -21.08
C LEU A 137 0.18 -6.62 -20.48
N GLU A 138 0.93 -5.66 -19.95
CA GLU A 138 2.23 -5.91 -19.32
C GLU A 138 2.22 -5.49 -17.85
N GLY A 139 3.11 -6.09 -17.06
CA GLY A 139 3.35 -5.71 -15.67
C GLY A 139 2.09 -5.77 -14.80
N ASP A 140 1.89 -4.75 -13.97
CA ASP A 140 0.81 -4.72 -12.98
C ASP A 140 -0.56 -4.46 -13.60
N ASN A 141 -0.65 -3.78 -14.74
CA ASN A 141 -1.91 -3.58 -15.45
C ASN A 141 -2.55 -4.92 -15.88
N LYS A 142 -1.72 -5.90 -16.28
CA LYS A 142 -2.18 -7.28 -16.55
C LYS A 142 -2.77 -7.94 -15.31
N LYS A 143 -2.08 -7.82 -14.16
CA LYS A 143 -2.52 -8.42 -12.89
C LYS A 143 -3.82 -7.82 -12.40
N ILE A 144 -3.95 -6.49 -12.46
CA ILE A 144 -5.17 -5.76 -12.06
C ILE A 144 -6.32 -6.15 -12.98
N ALA A 145 -6.11 -6.19 -14.31
CA ALA A 145 -7.14 -6.61 -15.26
C ALA A 145 -7.63 -8.03 -14.96
N LYS A 146 -6.73 -8.99 -14.70
CA LYS A 146 -7.12 -10.35 -14.29
C LYS A 146 -7.99 -10.33 -13.03
N GLN A 147 -7.57 -9.63 -11.99
CA GLN A 147 -8.34 -9.54 -10.74
C GLN A 147 -9.75 -8.98 -10.96
N ILE A 148 -9.91 -7.93 -11.79
CA ILE A 148 -11.19 -7.31 -12.10
C ILE A 148 -12.19 -8.32 -12.68
N PHE A 149 -11.74 -9.20 -13.56
CA PHE A 149 -12.63 -10.17 -14.21
C PHE A 149 -12.76 -11.50 -13.45
N GLU A 150 -11.75 -11.92 -12.71
CA GLU A 150 -11.77 -13.12 -11.86
C GLU A 150 -12.65 -12.92 -10.62
N ASN A 151 -12.62 -11.72 -10.02
CA ASN A 151 -13.28 -11.42 -8.76
C ASN A 151 -14.19 -10.18 -8.87
N PRO A 152 -15.35 -10.29 -9.54
CA PRO A 152 -16.24 -9.15 -9.82
C PRO A 152 -16.95 -8.56 -8.59
N HIS A 153 -16.66 -9.09 -7.40
CA HIS A 153 -17.21 -8.65 -6.12
C HIS A 153 -16.14 -8.03 -5.21
N ASP A 154 -14.88 -8.01 -5.65
CA ASP A 154 -13.80 -7.43 -4.87
C ASP A 154 -13.87 -5.91 -4.86
N SER A 155 -13.32 -5.31 -3.81
CA SER A 155 -13.04 -3.89 -3.81
C SER A 155 -11.57 -3.65 -4.21
N PHE A 156 -11.35 -2.56 -4.91
CA PHE A 156 -10.03 -2.11 -5.34
C PHE A 156 -9.65 -0.87 -4.56
N ARG A 157 -8.45 -0.86 -4.00
CA ARG A 157 -7.90 0.35 -3.38
C ARG A 157 -7.30 1.23 -4.46
N ILE A 158 -7.54 2.52 -4.34
CA ILE A 158 -7.03 3.53 -5.25
C ILE A 158 -6.06 4.42 -4.47
N ALA A 159 -4.79 4.40 -4.83
CA ALA A 159 -3.87 5.49 -4.51
C ALA A 159 -3.97 6.55 -5.60
N VAL A 160 -4.91 7.48 -5.45
CA VAL A 160 -4.80 8.76 -6.17
C VAL A 160 -3.58 9.44 -5.61
N LYS A 161 -2.65 9.88 -6.45
CA LYS A 161 -1.37 10.48 -6.00
C LYS A 161 -1.56 11.45 -4.81
N GLY A 162 -2.46 12.41 -4.93
CA GLY A 162 -2.76 13.36 -3.85
C GLY A 162 -3.34 12.73 -2.59
N SER A 163 -4.26 11.76 -2.71
CA SER A 163 -4.80 11.05 -1.55
C SER A 163 -3.76 10.19 -0.84
N TYR A 164 -2.87 9.54 -1.61
CA TYR A 164 -1.77 8.77 -1.08
C TYR A 164 -0.76 9.66 -0.34
N GLU A 165 -0.33 10.77 -0.95
CA GLU A 165 0.57 11.74 -0.33
C GLU A 165 -0.01 12.33 0.97
N ILE A 166 -1.30 12.68 0.98
CA ILE A 166 -2.00 13.15 2.18
C ILE A 166 -2.05 12.07 3.25
N ASN A 167 -2.40 10.84 2.89
CA ASN A 167 -2.44 9.71 3.80
C ASN A 167 -1.06 9.46 4.44
N ASP A 168 0.00 9.40 3.62
CA ASP A 168 1.38 9.24 4.08
C ASP A 168 1.80 10.36 5.04
N SER A 169 1.47 11.61 4.70
CA SER A 169 1.76 12.78 5.54
C SER A 169 1.06 12.70 6.91
N MET A 170 -0.23 12.34 6.93
CA MET A 170 -0.99 12.19 8.18
C MET A 170 -0.40 11.10 9.09
N PHE A 171 -0.13 9.91 8.54
CA PHE A 171 0.42 8.81 9.32
C PHE A 171 1.84 9.11 9.83
N SER A 172 2.66 9.78 9.01
CA SER A 172 4.01 10.21 9.39
C SER A 172 3.98 11.30 10.48
N GLY A 173 3.04 12.24 10.42
CA GLY A 173 2.85 13.22 11.50
C GLY A 173 2.39 12.57 12.81
N ASN A 174 1.44 11.63 12.72
CA ASN A 174 0.89 10.94 13.88
C ASN A 174 1.95 10.07 14.58
N ILE A 175 2.82 9.39 13.83
CA ILE A 175 3.86 8.54 14.44
C ILE A 175 4.92 9.36 15.17
N ILE A 176 5.33 10.51 14.62
CA ILE A 176 6.26 11.43 15.29
C ILE A 176 5.66 11.91 16.62
N ASN A 177 4.39 12.33 16.59
CA ASN A 177 3.69 12.79 17.79
C ASN A 177 3.59 11.67 18.85
N ALA A 178 3.31 10.43 18.44
CA ALA A 178 3.25 9.30 19.34
C ALA A 178 4.61 9.01 20.01
N ILE A 179 5.71 9.06 19.24
CA ILE A 179 7.08 8.92 19.76
C ILE A 179 7.39 10.04 20.77
N ASP A 180 7.04 11.29 20.45
CA ASP A 180 7.28 12.43 21.33
C ASP A 180 6.47 12.36 22.63
N GLN A 181 5.24 11.84 22.59
CA GLN A 181 4.43 11.61 23.78
C GLN A 181 5.04 10.54 24.70
N GLU A 182 5.55 9.44 24.15
CA GLU A 182 6.26 8.42 24.95
C GLU A 182 7.55 8.96 25.58
N ASN A 183 8.18 9.96 24.96
CA ASN A 183 9.38 10.63 25.47
C ASN A 183 9.13 11.59 26.64
N LYS A 184 7.89 12.06 26.84
CA LYS A 184 7.60 13.03 27.90
C LYS A 184 7.79 12.39 29.28
N PRO A 185 8.46 13.07 30.24
CA PRO A 185 8.54 12.59 31.61
C PRO A 185 7.13 12.40 32.16
N LYS A 186 6.81 11.20 32.66
CA LYS A 186 5.54 10.98 33.37
C LYS A 186 5.52 11.92 34.58
N ARG A 187 4.63 12.91 34.59
CA ARG A 187 4.42 13.78 35.75
C ARG A 187 4.10 12.86 36.94
N LYS A 188 4.97 12.85 37.95
CA LYS A 188 4.64 12.24 39.24
C LYS A 188 3.47 13.04 39.82
N VAL A 189 2.28 12.45 39.83
CA VAL A 189 1.19 12.95 40.66
C VAL A 189 1.64 12.72 42.10
N LYS A 190 1.86 13.80 42.86
CA LYS A 190 2.09 13.69 44.30
C LYS A 190 0.79 13.14 44.94
N PRO A 191 0.89 12.20 45.89
CA PRO A 191 -0.27 11.65 46.60
C PRO A 191 -1.06 12.74 47.33
#